data_AF-A0A0J9E3D0-F1
#
_entry.id   AF-A0A0J9E3D0-F1
#
_cell.length_a   1.000
_cell.length_b   1.000
_cell.length_c   1.000
_cell.angle_alpha   90.00
_cell.angle_beta   90.00
_cell.angle_gamma   90.00
#
_symmetry.space_group_name_H-M   'P 1'
#
loop_
_entity.id
_entity.type
_entity.pdbx_description
1 polymer ?
#
loop_
_entity_poly.entity_id
_entity_poly.type
_entity_poly.pdbx_seq_one_letter_code
_entity_poly.pdbx_strand_id
1 'polypeptide(L)' 'MLRLLRFLTILVFLGGIGLVGYAYLGDLSPEQEDVSEPVMLDAR' A
#
# COMPACT_ATOMS: atom_id res chain seq x y z
N MET A 1 23.53 -16.53 -24.73
CA MET A 1 22.89 -15.22 -24.98
C MET A 1 21.37 -15.28 -24.76
N LEU A 2 20.62 -16.16 -25.45
CA LEU A 2 19.16 -16.32 -25.26
C LEU A 2 18.70 -16.62 -23.82
N ARG A 3 19.50 -17.39 -23.06
CA ARG A 3 19.19 -17.74 -21.66
C ARG A 3 19.15 -16.50 -20.75
N LEU A 4 20.13 -15.60 -20.89
CA LEU A 4 20.19 -14.36 -20.11
C LEU A 4 18.99 -13.46 -20.45
N LEU A 5 18.67 -13.33 -21.74
CA LEU A 5 17.52 -12.56 -22.19
C LEU A 5 16.21 -13.09 -21.58
N ARG A 6 16.03 -14.42 -21.56
CA ARG A 6 14.87 -15.07 -20.93
C ARG A 6 14.76 -14.75 -19.44
N PHE A 7 15.87 -14.77 -18.70
CA PHE A 7 15.86 -14.39 -17.29
C PHE A 7 15.51 -12.92 -17.08
N LEU A 8 16.07 -12.03 -17.89
CA LEU A 8 15.73 -10.60 -17.85
C LEU A 8 14.25 -10.36 -18.14
N THR A 9 13.68 -11.05 -19.13
CA THR A 9 12.24 -10.97 -19.42
C THR A 9 11.42 -11.39 -18.20
N ILE A 10 11.74 -12.53 -17.57
CA ILE A 10 11.05 -12.99 -16.36
C ILE A 10 11.16 -11.94 -15.24
N LEU A 11 12.35 -11.35 -15.05
CA LEU A 11 12.59 -10.34 -14.03
C LEU A 11 11.75 -9.08 -14.26
N VAL A 12 11.66 -8.62 -15.51
CA VAL A 12 10.82 -7.47 -15.90
C VAL A 12 9.35 -7.75 -15.62
N PHE A 13 8.85 -8.94 -15.97
CA PHE A 13 7.48 -9.32 -15.66
C PHE A 13 7.22 -9.40 -14.16
N LEU A 14 8.12 -10.00 -13.37
CA LEU A 14 7.99 -10.04 -11.91
C LEU A 14 7.99 -8.64 -11.30
N GLY A 15 8.91 -7.77 -11.74
CA GLY A 15 8.96 -6.38 -11.30
C GLY A 15 7.68 -5.61 -11.66
N GLY A 16 7.18 -5.82 -12.88
CA GLY A 16 5.93 -5.23 -13.34
C GLY A 16 4.72 -5.69 -12.51
N ILE A 17 4.58 -6.99 -12.25
CA ILE A 17 3.52 -7.54 -11.41
C ILE A 17 3.63 -7.00 -9.98
N GLY A 18 4.84 -6.92 -9.42
CA GLY A 18 5.07 -6.36 -8.08
C GLY A 18 4.67 -4.89 -7.98
N LEU A 19 5.03 -4.09 -8.99
CA LEU A 19 4.63 -2.67 -9.08
C LEU A 19 3.11 -2.51 -9.20
N VAL A 20 2.47 -3.30 -10.06
CA VAL A 20 1.01 -3.28 -10.23
C VAL A 20 0.32 -3.69 -8.93
N GLY A 21 0.77 -4.76 -8.28
CA GLY A 21 0.21 -5.22 -7.00
C GLY A 21 0.38 -4.17 -5.90
N TYR A 22 1.56 -3.56 -5.80
CA TYR A 22 1.83 -2.48 -4.86
C TYR A 22 0.90 -1.28 -5.09
N ALA A 23 0.75 -0.83 -6.34
CA ALA A 23 -0.14 0.28 -6.68
C ALA A 23 -1.62 -0.07 -6.47
N TYR A 24 -2.01 -1.33 -6.70
CA TYR A 24 -3.38 -1.80 -6.54
C TYR A 24 -3.82 -1.81 -5.06
N LEU A 25 -2.90 -2.12 -4.14
CA LEU A 25 -3.18 -2.09 -2.70
C LEU A 25 -3.58 -0.69 -2.21
N GLY A 26 -3.17 0.37 -2.92
CA GLY A 26 -3.62 1.73 -2.66
C GLY A 26 -3.19 2.26 -1.30
N ASP A 27 -3.97 3.22 -0.77
CA ASP A 27 -3.78 3.71 0.59
C ASP A 27 -4.35 2.69 1.59
N LEU A 28 -3.45 2.10 2.38
CA LEU A 28 -3.80 1.13 3.43
C LEU A 28 -3.90 1.80 4.81
N SER A 29 -3.82 3.13 4.89
CA SER A 29 -4.10 3.83 6.12
C SER A 29 -5.55 3.58 6.56
N PRO A 30 -5.79 3.34 7.86
CA PRO A 30 -7.15 3.25 8.35
C PRO A 30 -7.88 4.56 8.11
N GLU A 31 -9.17 4.49 7.77
CA GLU A 31 -10.02 5.66 7.65
C GLU A 31 -10.01 6.41 8.99
N GLN A 32 -9.70 7.71 8.95
CA GLN A 32 -9.72 8.54 10.14
C GLN A 32 -11.13 9.08 10.34
N GLU A 33 -11.72 8.76 11.49
CA GLU A 33 -13.01 9.30 11.90
C GLU A 33 -12.82 10.24 13.09
N ASP A 34 -13.47 11.41 13.05
CA ASP A 34 -13.51 12.33 14.17
C ASP A 34 -14.45 11.76 15.25
N VAL A 35 -13.88 11.34 16.38
CA VAL A 35 -14.65 10.88 17.55
C VAL A 35 -14.79 12.04 18.55
N SER A 36 -16.02 12.48 18.78
CA SER A 36 -16.33 13.50 19.78
C SER A 36 -17.23 12.91 20.87
N GLU A 37 -16.68 12.77 22.07
CA GLU A 37 -17.43 12.37 23.26
C GLU A 37 -17.61 13.54 24.22
N PRO A 38 -18.81 13.74 24.79
CA PRO A 38 -19.05 14.78 25.77
C PRO A 38 -18.28 14.49 27.06
N VAL A 39 -17.52 15.46 27.54
CA VAL A 39 -16.83 15.40 28.84
C VAL A 39 -17.59 16.20 29.90
N MET A 40 -17.69 15.65 31.12
CA MET A 40 -18.17 16.40 32.28
C MET A 40 -17.05 17.32 32.75
N LEU A 41 -17.21 18.63 32.54
CA LEU A 41 -16.27 19.65 32.99
C LEU A 41 -16.53 19.97 34.46
N ASP A 42 -15.69 19.46 35.37
CA ASP A 42 -15.73 19.81 36.79
C ASP A 42 -14.86 21.05 37.04
N ALA A 43 -15.44 22.24 36.81
CA ALA A 43 -14.78 23.52 37.05
C ALA A 43 -15.07 23.97 38.50
N ARG A 44 -14.04 23.92 39.36
CA ARG A 44 -14.10 24.35 40.76
C ARG A 44 -13.67 25.80 40.94
#